data_AF-A0A351IWM2-F1
#
_entry.id   AF-A0A351IWM2-F1
#
_cell.length_a   1.000
_cell.length_b   1.000
_cell.length_c   1.000
_cell.angle_alpha   90.00
_cell.angle_beta   90.00
_cell.angle_gamma   90.00
#
_symmetry.space_group_name_H-M   'P 1'
#
loop_
_entity.id
_entity.type
_entity.pdbx_description
1 polymer ?
#
loop_
_entity_poly.entity_id
_entity_poly.type
_entity_poly.pdbx_seq_one_letter_code
_entity_poly.pdbx_strand_id
1 'polypeptide(L)' 'MPDTDEIQSLLADALERLDGFVALHSLERLSGGASQATYRLRVAMVDGERSLALRRSVGPAGERGFGGPGLAVEARLMG' A
#
# COMPACT_ATOMS: atom_id res chain seq x y z
N MET A 1 5.55 15.39 7.10
CA MET A 1 4.73 14.28 6.55
C MET A 1 5.23 14.12 5.12
N PRO A 2 5.69 12.95 4.66
CA PRO A 2 6.24 12.84 3.32
C PRO A 2 5.20 13.32 2.31
N ASP A 3 5.64 14.14 1.37
CA ASP A 3 4.79 14.67 0.32
C ASP A 3 4.32 13.53 -0.60
N THR A 4 3.12 13.66 -1.17
CA THR A 4 2.49 12.60 -1.99
C THR A 4 3.41 12.14 -3.12
N ASP A 5 4.21 13.05 -3.68
CA ASP A 5 5.14 12.78 -4.79
C ASP A 5 6.33 11.91 -4.34
N GLU A 6 6.80 12.08 -3.10
CA GLU A 6 7.86 11.26 -2.50
C GLU A 6 7.36 9.82 -2.26
N ILE A 7 6.11 9.69 -1.79
CA ILE A 7 5.45 8.39 -1.62
C ILE A 7 5.31 7.70 -2.98
N GLN A 8 4.87 8.42 -4.02
CA GLN A 8 4.73 7.85 -5.37
C GLN A 8 6.05 7.32 -5.93
N SER A 9 7.15 8.06 -5.76
CA SER A 9 8.46 7.62 -6.25
C SER A 9 8.96 6.36 -5.52
N LEU A 10 8.91 6.33 -4.19
CA LEU A 10 9.32 5.14 -3.42
C LEU A 10 8.46 3.91 -3.73
N LEU A 11 7.20 4.14 -4.09
CA LEU A 11 6.26 3.09 -4.42
C LEU A 11 6.50 2.52 -5.82
N ALA A 12 6.94 3.34 -6.78
CA ALA A 12 7.25 2.90 -8.14
C ALA A 12 8.29 1.76 -8.12
N ASP A 13 9.42 1.96 -7.43
CA ASP A 13 10.48 0.93 -7.29
C ASP A 13 9.96 -0.36 -6.65
N ALA A 14 9.03 -0.27 -5.70
CA ALA A 14 8.46 -1.43 -5.03
C ALA A 14 7.46 -2.16 -5.94
N LEU A 15 6.67 -1.43 -6.72
CA LEU A 15 5.67 -1.97 -7.63
C LEU A 15 6.32 -2.62 -8.86
N GLU A 16 7.43 -2.09 -9.36
CA GLU A 16 8.21 -2.72 -10.44
C GLU A 16 8.73 -4.12 -10.10
N ARG A 17 8.80 -4.47 -8.81
CA ARG A 17 9.16 -5.82 -8.35
C ARG A 17 7.99 -6.81 -8.38
N LEU A 18 6.77 -6.36 -8.65
CA LEU A 18 5.62 -7.24 -8.79
C LEU A 18 5.62 -7.83 -10.20
N ASP A 19 5.64 -9.16 -10.28
CA ASP A 19 5.58 -9.86 -11.55
C ASP A 19 4.34 -9.43 -12.35
N GLY A 20 4.57 -8.92 -13.55
CA GLY A 20 3.51 -8.47 -14.43
C GLY A 20 2.92 -7.10 -14.09
N PHE A 21 3.55 -6.29 -13.23
CA PHE A 21 3.15 -4.89 -13.05
C PHE A 21 3.38 -4.07 -14.32
N VAL A 22 2.42 -3.19 -14.63
CA VAL A 22 2.47 -2.32 -15.81
C VAL A 22 2.47 -0.85 -15.40
N ALA A 23 1.53 -0.45 -14.54
CA ALA A 23 1.39 0.96 -14.14
C ALA A 23 0.62 1.13 -12.83
N LEU A 24 0.91 2.20 -12.09
CA LEU A 24 0.09 2.68 -10.97
C LEU A 24 -0.91 3.71 -11.49
N HIS A 25 -2.21 3.45 -11.31
CA HIS A 25 -3.28 4.36 -11.74
C HIS A 25 -3.71 5.34 -10.65
N SER A 26 -3.80 4.88 -9.41
CA SER A 26 -4.22 5.75 -8.30
C SER A 26 -3.72 5.26 -6.95
N LEU A 27 -3.51 6.20 -6.03
CA LEU A 27 -3.21 5.98 -4.63
C LEU A 27 -4.21 6.76 -3.77
N GLU A 28 -5.05 6.05 -3.01
CA GLU A 28 -6.05 6.64 -2.13
C GLU A 28 -5.74 6.28 -0.68
N ARG A 29 -5.77 7.27 0.23
CA ARG A 29 -5.60 7.01 1.66
C ARG A 29 -6.93 6.55 2.28
N LEU A 30 -6.94 5.36 2.88
CA LEU A 30 -8.13 4.76 3.50
C LEU A 30 -8.30 5.11 4.97
N SER A 31 -7.22 5.34 5.71
CA SER A 31 -7.29 5.58 7.16
C SER A 31 -6.40 6.74 7.63
N GLY A 32 -6.98 7.56 8.52
CA GLY A 32 -6.41 8.81 9.06
C GLY A 32 -5.62 8.67 10.36
N GLY A 33 -5.46 7.47 10.93
CA GLY A 33 -4.80 7.27 12.22
C GLY A 33 -3.30 7.55 12.17
N ALA A 34 -2.78 8.34 13.13
CA ALA A 34 -1.45 8.96 13.15
C ALA A 34 -0.23 8.00 13.03
N SER A 35 -0.43 6.68 13.16
CA SER A 35 0.68 5.72 13.23
C SER A 35 0.64 4.60 12.18
N GLN A 36 -0.46 4.44 11.44
CA GLN A 36 -0.68 3.35 10.49
C GLN A 36 -1.58 3.82 9.35
N ALA A 37 -1.04 4.62 8.44
CA ALA A 37 -1.77 4.98 7.23
C ALA A 37 -1.87 3.75 6.32
N THR A 38 -3.11 3.36 6.01
CA THR A 38 -3.42 2.37 4.98
C THR A 38 -3.86 3.09 3.71
N TYR A 39 -3.37 2.61 2.57
CA TYR A 39 -3.66 3.14 1.25
C TYR A 39 -4.22 2.03 0.35
N ARG A 40 -5.12 2.40 -0.55
CA ARG A 40 -5.56 1.59 -1.68
C ARG A 40 -4.79 2.02 -2.91
N LEU A 41 -4.19 1.07 -3.60
CA LEU A 41 -3.64 1.27 -4.93
C LEU A 41 -4.55 0.64 -5.97
N ARG A 42 -4.71 1.31 -7.10
CA ARG A 42 -5.16 0.67 -8.35
C ARG A 42 -3.98 0.56 -9.29
N VAL A 43 -3.67 -0.66 -9.73
CA VAL A 43 -2.54 -0.95 -10.61
C VAL A 43 -3.02 -1.71 -11.84
N ALA A 44 -2.43 -1.39 -12.99
CA ALA A 44 -2.50 -2.25 -14.15
C ALA A 44 -1.48 -3.38 -14.01
N MET A 45 -1.93 -4.60 -14.27
CA MET A 45 -1.11 -5.78 -14.44
C MET A 45 -1.27 -6.32 -15.87
N VAL A 46 -0.34 -7.17 -16.29
CA VAL A 46 -0.40 -7.87 -17.60
C VAL A 46 -1.68 -8.70 -17.76
N ASP A 47 -2.30 -9.13 -16.66
CA ASP A 47 -3.53 -9.91 -16.65
C ASP A 47 -4.79 -9.10 -16.27
N GLY A 48 -4.67 -7.77 -16.17
CA GLY A 48 -5.78 -6.86 -15.90
C GLY A 48 -5.53 -5.92 -14.73
N GLU A 49 -6.53 -5.09 -14.40
CA GLU A 49 -6.43 -4.21 -13.24
C GLU A 49 -6.56 -4.97 -11.92
N ARG A 50 -5.79 -4.54 -10.92
CA ARG A 50 -5.86 -5.06 -9.55
C ARG A 50 -5.90 -3.94 -8.52
N SER A 51 -6.55 -4.23 -7.39
CA SER A 51 -6.60 -3.36 -6.22
C SER A 51 -5.67 -3.93 -5.14
N LEU A 52 -4.74 -3.13 -4.61
CA LEU A 52 -3.76 -3.56 -3.59
C LEU A 52 -3.87 -2.71 -2.32
N ALA A 53 -3.66 -3.36 -1.17
CA ALA A 53 -3.54 -2.72 0.14
C ALA A 53 -2.08 -2.45 0.51
N LEU A 54 -1.76 -1.20 0.84
CA LEU A 54 -0.46 -0.80 1.35
C LEU A 54 -0.61 -0.19 2.73
N ARG A 55 0.14 -0.72 3.70
CA ARG A 55 0.23 -0.17 5.04
C ARG A 55 1.64 0.32 5.30
N ARG A 56 1.77 1.58 5.73
CA ARG A 56 3.06 2.12 6.17
C ARG A 56 3.52 1.42 7.46
N SER A 57 4.71 0.82 7.43
CA SER A 57 5.37 0.29 8.63
C SER A 57 6.06 1.41 9.42
N VAL A 58 6.26 1.22 10.74
CA VAL A 58 6.87 2.23 11.62
C VAL A 58 8.39 2.06 11.84
N GLY A 59 9.08 1.30 10.99
CA GLY A 59 10.51 1.00 11.15
C GLY A 59 10.82 -0.50 11.09
N PRO A 60 12.08 -0.91 11.29
CA PRO A 60 12.50 -2.31 11.18
C PRO A 60 11.63 -3.17 12.09
N ALA A 61 11.14 -4.28 11.53
CA ALA A 61 10.22 -5.20 12.16
C ALA A 61 10.88 -5.95 13.33
N GLY A 62 11.15 -5.26 14.44
CA GLY A 62 11.46 -5.89 15.71
C GLY A 62 10.17 -6.39 16.32
N GLU A 63 9.82 -7.66 16.06
CA GLU A 63 8.93 -8.60 16.79
C GLU A 63 7.64 -8.10 17.47
N ARG A 64 7.21 -6.85 17.28
CA ARG A 64 5.97 -6.36 17.85
C ARG A 64 4.85 -6.71 16.89
N GLY A 65 4.15 -7.80 17.23
CA GLY A 65 2.82 -8.09 16.74
C GLY A 65 2.00 -6.81 16.80
N PHE A 66 1.80 -6.20 15.64
CA PHE A 66 1.12 -4.93 15.50
C PHE A 66 -0.33 -5.13 15.94
N GLY A 67 -0.75 -4.50 17.05
CA GLY A 67 -2.09 -4.63 17.64
C GLY A 67 -3.25 -4.05 16.82
N GLY A 68 -3.08 -3.91 15.50
CA GLY A 68 -4.12 -3.55 14.54
C GLY A 68 -4.55 -4.76 13.70
N PRO A 69 -5.65 -4.64 12.93
CA PRO A 69 -6.06 -5.70 12.00
C PRO A 69 -4.91 -6.10 11.07
N GLY A 70 -4.77 -7.40 10.79
CA GLY A 70 -3.77 -7.88 9.82
C GLY A 70 -4.08 -7.41 8.40
N LEU A 71 -3.10 -7.46 7.49
CA LEU A 71 -3.27 -7.05 6.09
C LEU A 71 -4.46 -7.74 5.40
N ALA A 72 -4.71 -9.01 5.72
CA ALA A 72 -5.86 -9.77 5.21
C ALA A 72 -7.21 -9.18 5.66
N VAL A 73 -7.28 -8.58 6.85
CA VAL A 73 -8.48 -7.90 7.36
C VAL A 73 -8.63 -6.54 6.70
N GLU A 74 -7.53 -5.80 6.50
CA GLU A 74 -7.54 -4.51 5.80
C GLU A 74 -7.96 -4.65 4.33
N ALA A 75 -7.55 -5.73 3.64
CA ALA A 75 -7.97 -6.00 2.26
C ALA A 75 -9.50 -6.14 2.11
N ARG A 76 -10.23 -6.54 3.16
CA ARG A 76 -11.70 -6.61 3.14
C ARG A 76 -12.36 -5.23 3.15
N LEU A 77 -11.63 -4.17 3.49
CA LEU A 77 -12.12 -2.79 3.45
C LEU A 77 -12.10 -2.19 2.03
N MET A 78 -11.63 -2.94 1.04
CA MET A 78 -11.44 -2.49 -0.35
C MET A 78 -12.62 -2.76 -1.27
N GLY A 79 -13.81 -3.01 -0.71
CA GLY A 79 -15.03 -3.39 -1.42
C GLY A 79 -15.28 -2.63 -2.71
#